data_AF-A0A945G3C5-F1
#
_entry.id   AF-A0A945G3C5-F1
#
_cell.length_a   1.000
_cell.length_b   1.000
_cell.length_c   1.000
_cell.angle_alpha   90.00
_cell.angle_beta   90.00
_cell.angle_gamma   90.00
#
_symmetry.space_group_name_H-M   'P 1'
#
loop_
_entity.id
_entity.type
_entity.pdbx_description
1 polymer ?
#
loop_
_entity_poly.entity_id
_entity_poly.type
_entity_poly.pdbx_seq_one_letter_code
_entity_poly.pdbx_strand_id
1 'polypeptide(L)' 'MKKRGRPSNAPRRLKDGYYISITLNSTGKPIRIMSDTLVQMKSSLEKYKNQNSKYLGRVKDHFWIEGENKGKPTI' A
#
# COMPACT_ATOMS: atom_id res chain seq x y z
N MET A 1 0.92 11.40 -31.80
CA MET A 1 1.29 12.48 -30.85
C MET A 1 0.72 12.17 -29.47
N LYS A 2 1.56 12.06 -28.42
CA LYS A 2 1.05 12.01 -27.03
C LYS A 2 0.48 13.39 -26.68
N LYS A 3 -0.80 13.46 -26.31
CA LYS A 3 -1.46 14.71 -25.87
C LYS A 3 -0.73 15.27 -24.64
N ARG A 4 0.00 16.38 -24.78
CA ARG A 4 0.66 17.12 -23.69
C ARG A 4 -0.35 18.09 -23.06
N GLY A 5 -1.28 17.57 -22.26
CA GLY A 5 -2.13 18.37 -21.38
C GLY A 5 -1.46 18.58 -20.01
N ARG A 6 -2.01 19.47 -19.18
CA ARG A 6 -1.59 19.61 -17.77
C ARG A 6 -1.79 18.27 -17.05
N PRO A 7 -0.80 17.78 -16.26
CA PRO A 7 -0.99 16.57 -15.46
C PRO A 7 -2.16 16.76 -14.49
N SER A 8 -2.89 15.67 -14.22
CA SER A 8 -3.98 15.67 -13.24
C SER A 8 -3.44 15.94 -11.83
N ASN A 9 -4.16 16.79 -11.07
CA ASN A 9 -3.90 17.04 -9.66
C ASN A 9 -4.64 16.06 -8.73
N ALA A 10 -5.46 15.15 -9.28
CA ALA A 10 -6.22 14.21 -8.46
C ALA A 10 -5.26 13.28 -7.69
N PRO A 11 -5.55 12.99 -6.40
CA PRO A 11 -4.75 12.06 -5.63
C PRO A 11 -4.75 10.68 -6.29
N ARG A 12 -3.57 10.04 -6.33
CA ARG A 12 -3.43 8.73 -6.93
C ARG A 12 -4.01 7.68 -6.00
N ARG A 13 -4.94 6.89 -6.53
CA ARG A 13 -5.49 5.72 -5.85
C ARG A 13 -4.44 4.60 -5.76
N LEU A 14 -4.62 3.73 -4.77
CA LEU A 14 -3.80 2.52 -4.68
C LEU A 14 -4.18 1.53 -5.78
N LYS A 15 -3.18 0.73 -6.18
CA LYS A 15 -3.36 -0.38 -7.12
C LYS A 15 -3.95 -1.58 -6.39
N ASP A 16 -4.47 -2.52 -7.15
CA ASP A 16 -4.96 -3.78 -6.59
C ASP A 16 -3.80 -4.64 -6.10
N GLY A 17 -3.91 -5.14 -4.88
CA GLY A 17 -2.84 -5.90 -4.24
C GLY A 17 -2.89 -5.87 -2.72
N TYR A 18 -1.87 -6.43 -2.10
CA TYR A 18 -1.70 -6.50 -0.64
C TYR A 18 -0.77 -5.38 -0.18
N TYR A 19 -1.12 -4.73 0.93
CA TYR A 19 -0.35 -3.62 1.46
C TYR A 19 0.13 -3.88 2.87
N ILE A 20 1.40 -3.59 3.11
CA ILE A 20 1.98 -3.50 4.45
C ILE A 20 2.48 -2.07 4.69
N SER A 21 2.43 -1.63 5.93
CA SER A 21 3.09 -0.42 6.42
C SER A 21 4.37 -0.83 7.11
N ILE A 22 5.45 -0.10 6.89
CA ILE A 22 6.68 -0.21 7.67
C ILE A 22 7.07 1.17 8.18
N THR A 23 7.50 1.27 9.44
CA THR A 23 8.14 2.48 9.96
C THR A 23 9.59 2.14 10.28
N LEU A 24 10.53 2.84 9.63
CA LEU A 24 11.95 2.67 9.89
C LEU A 24 12.30 3.39 11.20
N ASN A 25 13.18 2.80 12.01
CA ASN A 25 13.57 3.41 13.29
C ASN A 25 14.24 4.80 13.10
N SER A 26 14.87 5.04 11.95
CA SER A 26 15.49 6.31 11.60
C SER A 26 14.50 7.37 11.08
N THR A 27 13.29 6.97 10.66
CA THR A 27 12.32 7.86 10.04
C THR A 27 10.93 7.59 10.60
N GLY A 28 10.37 8.55 11.34
CA GLY A 28 9.05 8.39 11.98
C GLY A 28 7.85 8.30 11.01
N LYS A 29 8.06 8.44 9.69
CA LYS A 29 6.99 8.38 8.69
C LYS A 29 6.83 6.94 8.17
N PRO A 30 5.61 6.36 8.22
CA PRO A 30 5.36 5.03 7.69
C PRO A 30 5.41 5.02 6.16
N ILE A 31 6.01 3.97 5.60
CA ILE A 31 6.08 3.69 4.16
C ILE A 31 5.18 2.49 3.86
N ARG A 32 4.44 2.56 2.74
CA ARG A 32 3.62 1.44 2.27
C ARG A 32 4.37 0.61 1.24
N ILE A 33 4.40 -0.70 1.44
CA ILE A 33 4.92 -1.67 0.46
C ILE A 33 3.73 -2.42 -0.12
N MET A 34 3.66 -2.44 -1.45
CA MET A 34 2.64 -3.15 -2.22
C MET A 34 3.19 -4.49 -2.70
N SER A 35 2.38 -5.54 -2.64
CA SER A 35 2.69 -6.86 -3.16
C SER A 35 1.51 -7.40 -3.95
N ASP A 36 1.78 -8.04 -5.09
CA ASP A 36 0.72 -8.59 -5.94
C ASP A 36 0.09 -9.85 -5.31
N THR A 37 0.91 -10.63 -4.60
CA THR A 37 0.50 -11.92 -4.02
C THR A 37 0.61 -11.95 -2.51
N LEU A 38 -0.21 -12.80 -1.89
CA LEU A 38 -0.20 -13.03 -0.45
C LEU A 38 1.13 -13.62 0.04
N VAL A 39 1.80 -14.45 -0.78
CA VAL A 39 3.10 -15.02 -0.47
C VAL A 39 4.18 -13.94 -0.39
N GLN A 40 4.23 -13.04 -1.36
CA GLN A 40 5.16 -11.90 -1.36
C GLN A 40 4.90 -10.96 -0.18
N MET A 41 3.64 -10.73 0.16
CA MET A 41 3.28 -9.92 1.33
C MET A 41 3.80 -10.56 2.62
N LYS A 42 3.59 -11.87 2.81
CA LYS A 42 4.11 -12.60 3.98
C LYS A 42 5.64 -12.58 4.05
N SER A 43 6.30 -12.80 2.92
CA SER A 43 7.77 -12.69 2.83
C SER A 43 8.25 -11.28 3.19
N SER A 44 7.50 -10.24 2.80
CA SER A 44 7.81 -8.86 3.16
C SER A 44 7.62 -8.59 4.66
N LEU A 45 6.55 -9.10 5.28
CA LEU A 45 6.37 -9.00 6.74
C LEU A 45 7.53 -9.67 7.49
N GLU A 46 7.93 -10.86 7.07
CA GLU A 46 9.05 -11.57 7.70
C GLU A 46 10.38 -10.81 7.50
N LYS A 47 10.61 -10.29 6.30
CA LYS A 47 11.80 -9.47 5.99
C LYS A 47 11.88 -8.22 6.86
N TYR A 48 10.73 -7.61 7.17
CA TYR A 48 10.65 -6.37 7.94
C TYR A 48 10.18 -6.56 9.39
N LYS A 49 10.32 -7.76 9.95
CA LYS A 49 9.87 -8.07 11.33
C LYS A 49 10.56 -7.25 12.42
N ASN A 50 11.80 -6.81 12.16
CA ASN A 50 12.60 -6.01 13.09
C ASN A 50 12.24 -4.51 13.04
N GLN A 51 11.40 -4.11 12.08
CA GLN A 51 10.82 -2.78 11.99
C GLN A 51 9.38 -2.83 12.49
N ASN A 52 8.79 -1.67 12.77
CA ASN A 52 7.36 -1.59 13.08
C ASN A 52 6.55 -1.82 11.79
N SER A 53 6.44 -3.09 11.39
CA SER A 53 5.75 -3.55 10.19
C SER A 53 4.35 -4.04 10.53
N LYS A 54 3.37 -3.67 9.70
CA LYS A 54 1.95 -3.95 9.94
C LYS A 54 1.23 -4.23 8.63
N TYR A 55 0.41 -5.28 8.59
CA TYR A 55 -0.49 -5.51 7.46
C TYR A 55 -1.62 -4.49 7.46
N LEU A 56 -1.81 -3.77 6.35
CA LEU A 56 -2.87 -2.77 6.21
C LEU A 56 -4.16 -3.36 5.63
N GLY A 57 -4.03 -4.33 4.74
CA GLY A 57 -5.16 -4.92 4.03
C GLY A 57 -4.89 -5.22 2.57
N ARG A 58 -5.91 -5.75 1.91
CA ARG A 58 -5.95 -5.98 0.47
C ARG A 58 -6.80 -4.92 -0.20
N VAL A 59 -6.30 -4.37 -1.30
CA VAL A 59 -6.98 -3.41 -2.15
C VAL A 59 -7.49 -4.12 -3.40
N LYS A 60 -8.72 -3.82 -3.78
CA LYS A 60 -9.31 -4.20 -5.07
C LYS A 60 -10.24 -3.07 -5.53
N ASP A 61 -10.16 -2.71 -6.80
CA ASP A 61 -10.98 -1.66 -7.41
C ASP A 61 -10.87 -0.32 -6.64
N HIS A 62 -9.68 -0.04 -6.10
CA HIS A 62 -9.37 1.13 -5.25
C HIS A 62 -10.06 1.18 -3.88
N PHE A 63 -10.69 0.09 -3.43
CA PHE A 63 -11.25 -0.05 -2.09
C PHE A 63 -10.46 -1.08 -1.29
N TRP A 64 -10.39 -0.86 0.02
CA TRP A 64 -9.89 -1.86 0.95
C TRP A 64 -10.96 -2.94 1.16
N ILE A 65 -10.67 -4.17 0.78
CA ILE A 65 -11.61 -5.30 0.93
C ILE A 65 -11.34 -6.12 2.21
N GLU A 66 -10.15 -5.97 2.79
CA GLU A 66 -9.67 -6.67 3.98
C GLU A 66 -8.78 -5.75 4.83
N GLY A 67 -8.47 -6.19 6.05
CA GLY A 67 -7.61 -5.46 6.98
C GLY A 67 -8.33 -4.34 7.74
N GLU A 68 -7.57 -3.50 8.41
CA GLU A 68 -8.09 -2.45 9.29
C GLU A 68 -8.87 -1.36 8.54
N ASN A 69 -8.56 -1.19 7.26
CA ASN A 69 -9.18 -0.18 6.42
C ASN A 69 -10.39 -0.70 5.63
N LYS A 70 -10.84 -1.93 5.87
CA LYS A 70 -11.92 -2.57 5.10
C LYS A 70 -13.14 -1.65 4.95
N GLY A 71 -13.63 -1.56 3.71
CA GLY A 71 -14.78 -0.73 3.33
C GLY A 71 -14.45 0.72 2.98
N LYS A 72 -13.22 1.19 3.24
CA LYS A 72 -12.80 2.56 2.92
C LYS A 72 -12.22 2.65 1.50
N PRO A 73 -12.35 3.80 0.83
CA PRO A 73 -11.60 4.07 -0.39
C PRO A 73 -10.11 4.26 -0.07
N THR A 74 -9.26 4.15 -1.09
CA THR A 74 -7.79 4.27 -0.94
C THR A 74 -7.25 5.68 -1.06
N ILE A 75 -8.13 6.68 -1.25
CA ILE A 75 -7.81 8.11 -1.37
C ILE A 75 -7.71 8.79 -0.01
#